data_AF-A0A956HM94-F1
#
_entry.id   AF-A0A956HM94-F1
#
_cell.length_a   1.000
_cell.length_b   1.000
_cell.length_c   1.000
_cell.angle_alpha   90.00
_cell.angle_beta   90.00
_cell.angle_gamma   90.00
#
_symmetry.space_group_name_H-M   'P 1'
#
loop_
_entity.id
_entity.type
_entity.pdbx_description
1 polymer ?
#
loop_
_entity_poly.entity_id
_entity_poly.type
_entity_poly.pdbx_seq_one_letter_code
_entity_poly.pdbx_strand_id
1 'polypeptide(L)'
;TGAVLLFDARAPGRWRDVLATPALLAFDVPVLVYPDPRFVERMIHAGTPIYMLSGGWEADHQRWPDAARGPWHTEVVARGRYHAPRAEVAFGAAPAALVDHGGPWELQRFDPSIFRAHGAWSLYPGSRFLSADAGGLASDALAMRWQPGARLELHGDGFARCEITASLERGGRALALTPMASASDQLRMWTLPAGEGARAEVSTVRVRWRCPAPPQWRRLSMRWER
;
A
#
# COMPACT_ATOMS: atom_id res chain seq x y z
N THR A 1 18.96 -6.27 -1.57
CA THR A 1 17.49 -6.45 -1.57
C THR A 1 16.96 -5.77 -2.81
N GLY A 2 16.17 -6.44 -3.66
CA GLY A 2 15.65 -5.85 -4.91
C GLY A 2 14.42 -4.96 -4.71
N ALA A 3 13.97 -4.30 -5.76
CA ALA A 3 12.76 -3.47 -5.79
C ALA A 3 11.86 -3.83 -6.98
N VAL A 4 10.60 -3.39 -6.98
CA VAL A 4 9.69 -3.54 -8.11
C VAL A 4 9.41 -2.18 -8.74
N LEU A 5 9.48 -2.09 -10.07
CA LEU A 5 9.10 -0.91 -10.82
C LEU A 5 7.84 -1.18 -11.64
N LEU A 6 6.84 -0.33 -11.44
CA LEU A 6 5.58 -0.30 -12.15
C LEU A 6 5.55 0.91 -13.09
N PHE A 7 4.76 0.81 -14.15
CA PHE A 7 4.44 1.94 -15.02
C PHE A 7 2.98 2.31 -14.88
N ASP A 8 2.70 3.62 -14.87
CA ASP A 8 1.31 4.09 -14.95
C ASP A 8 0.67 3.60 -16.26
N ALA A 9 -0.48 2.93 -16.14
CA ALA A 9 -1.23 2.39 -17.27
C ALA A 9 -1.73 3.49 -18.22
N ARG A 10 -1.88 4.73 -17.73
CA ARG A 10 -2.29 5.93 -18.49
C ARG A 10 -1.14 6.51 -19.33
N ALA A 11 0.11 6.13 -19.04
CA ALA A 11 1.23 6.51 -19.89
C ALA A 11 1.11 5.79 -21.24
N PRO A 12 1.16 6.53 -22.38
CA PRO A 12 1.06 5.90 -23.69
C PRO A 12 2.17 4.86 -23.85
N GLY A 13 1.87 3.68 -24.42
CA GLY A 13 2.80 2.54 -24.47
C GLY A 13 4.21 2.88 -24.96
N ARG A 14 4.34 3.85 -25.88
CA ARG A 14 5.62 4.37 -26.40
C ARG A 14 6.55 5.02 -25.36
N TRP A 15 6.03 5.44 -24.20
CA TRP A 15 6.82 6.06 -23.12
C TRP A 15 7.40 5.03 -22.14
N ARG A 16 6.85 3.80 -22.13
CA ARG A 16 7.28 2.76 -21.18
C ARG A 16 8.72 2.31 -21.47
N ASP A 17 9.07 2.11 -22.74
CA ASP A 17 10.42 1.68 -23.13
C ASP A 17 11.47 2.80 -22.97
N VAL A 18 11.07 4.05 -23.22
CA VAL A 18 11.95 5.24 -23.17
C VAL A 18 12.21 5.71 -21.74
N LEU A 19 11.19 5.68 -20.86
CA LEU A 19 11.33 6.06 -19.46
C LEU A 19 11.90 4.94 -18.58
N ALA A 20 11.75 3.67 -18.98
CA ALA A 20 12.32 2.53 -18.24
C ALA A 20 13.83 2.69 -18.03
N THR A 21 14.56 3.04 -19.09
CA THR A 21 16.04 2.97 -19.06
C THR A 21 16.69 3.93 -18.04
N PRO A 22 16.36 5.24 -17.99
CA PRO A 22 16.93 6.16 -17.00
C PRO A 22 16.44 5.92 -15.57
N ALA A 23 15.17 5.52 -15.40
CA ALA A 23 14.63 5.18 -14.08
C ALA A 23 15.30 3.93 -13.51
N LEU A 24 15.57 2.91 -14.34
CA LEU A 24 16.27 1.68 -13.95
C LEU A 24 17.73 1.92 -13.56
N LEU A 25 18.40 2.92 -14.16
CA LEU A 25 19.78 3.30 -13.84
C LEU A 25 19.91 4.08 -12.52
N ALA A 26 18.84 4.74 -12.06
CA ALA A 26 18.87 5.61 -10.89
C ALA A 26 18.84 4.87 -9.54
N PHE A 27 18.59 3.55 -9.53
CA PHE A 27 18.31 2.83 -8.29
C PHE A 27 19.47 2.04 -7.69
N ASP A 28 20.54 1.74 -8.44
CA ASP A 28 21.67 0.92 -7.99
C ASP A 28 21.26 -0.36 -7.19
N VAL A 29 20.05 -0.86 -7.49
CA VAL A 29 19.34 -1.93 -6.79
C VAL A 29 18.71 -2.80 -7.88
N PRO A 30 18.74 -4.14 -7.79
CA PRO A 30 18.08 -5.00 -8.76
C PRO A 30 16.57 -4.70 -8.81
N VAL A 31 16.08 -4.21 -9.95
CA VAL A 31 14.67 -3.87 -10.15
C VAL A 31 13.98 -4.92 -11.01
N LEU A 32 12.86 -5.46 -10.55
CA LEU A 32 11.95 -6.26 -11.35
C LEU A 32 10.88 -5.35 -11.96
N VAL A 33 10.84 -5.29 -13.30
CA VAL A 33 9.80 -4.59 -14.04
C VAL A 33 8.58 -5.50 -14.16
N TYR A 34 7.41 -5.06 -13.69
CA TYR A 34 6.24 -5.92 -13.66
C TYR A 34 4.91 -5.17 -13.95
N PRO A 35 4.08 -5.63 -14.90
CA PRO A 35 2.87 -4.90 -15.29
C PRO A 35 1.57 -5.35 -14.59
N ASP A 36 1.57 -6.35 -13.69
CA ASP A 36 0.33 -6.87 -13.08
C ASP A 36 0.15 -6.46 -11.59
N PRO A 37 -0.93 -5.69 -11.27
CA PRO A 37 -1.27 -5.25 -9.92
C PRO A 37 -1.46 -6.38 -8.88
N ARG A 38 -1.78 -7.62 -9.30
CA ARG A 38 -1.97 -8.74 -8.36
C ARG A 38 -0.67 -9.18 -7.68
N PHE A 39 0.47 -8.85 -8.28
CA PHE A 39 1.79 -9.13 -7.71
C PHE A 39 2.21 -8.09 -6.67
N VAL A 40 1.71 -6.86 -6.78
CA VAL A 40 2.04 -5.73 -5.90
C VAL A 40 1.75 -6.06 -4.43
N GLU A 41 0.59 -6.63 -4.10
CA GLU A 41 0.25 -7.01 -2.72
C GLU A 41 1.21 -8.08 -2.17
N ARG A 42 1.64 -9.04 -2.99
CA ARG A 42 2.61 -10.07 -2.56
C ARG A 42 3.98 -9.45 -2.27
N MET A 43 4.41 -8.51 -3.10
CA MET A 43 5.70 -7.86 -2.96
C MET A 43 5.73 -6.90 -1.77
N ILE A 44 4.64 -6.16 -1.53
CA ILE A 44 4.44 -5.39 -0.30
C ILE A 44 4.53 -6.30 0.92
N HIS A 45 3.82 -7.43 0.91
CA HIS A 45 3.87 -8.39 2.02
C HIS A 45 5.27 -8.97 2.25
N ALA A 46 6.07 -9.11 1.21
CA ALA A 46 7.48 -9.51 1.31
C ALA A 46 8.41 -8.36 1.75
N GLY A 47 7.89 -7.17 2.05
CA GLY A 47 8.68 -5.99 2.40
C GLY A 47 9.48 -5.43 1.23
N THR A 48 9.14 -5.79 0.00
CA THR A 48 9.84 -5.30 -1.19
C THR A 48 9.35 -3.89 -1.53
N PRO A 49 10.24 -2.89 -1.64
CA PRO A 49 9.87 -1.56 -2.08
C PRO A 49 9.28 -1.59 -3.49
N ILE A 50 8.19 -0.84 -3.68
CA ILE A 50 7.53 -0.69 -4.98
C ILE A 50 7.60 0.77 -5.38
N TYR A 51 8.06 0.98 -6.60
CA TYR A 51 8.11 2.28 -7.23
C TYR A 51 7.22 2.28 -8.47
N MET A 52 6.66 3.45 -8.77
CA MET A 52 5.95 3.71 -10.01
C MET A 52 6.58 4.88 -10.71
N LEU A 53 6.76 4.72 -12.01
CA LEU A 53 7.16 5.79 -12.89
C LEU A 53 5.92 6.29 -13.64
N SER A 54 5.64 7.59 -13.51
CA SER A 54 4.57 8.28 -14.25
C SER A 54 5.17 9.37 -15.15
N GLY A 55 4.50 9.61 -16.28
CA GLY A 55 4.80 10.75 -17.16
C GLY A 55 3.90 11.92 -16.78
N GLY A 56 4.49 13.06 -16.42
CA GLY A 56 3.78 14.23 -15.90
C GLY A 56 4.26 14.67 -14.51
N TRP A 57 3.95 15.91 -14.14
CA TRP A 57 3.91 16.30 -12.72
C TRP A 57 2.47 16.10 -12.31
N GLU A 58 2.16 15.05 -11.55
CA GLU A 58 0.84 14.95 -10.96
C GLU A 58 0.80 15.81 -9.68
N ALA A 59 -0.39 16.24 -9.26
CA ALA A 59 -0.54 16.76 -7.91
C ALA A 59 -0.07 15.68 -6.92
N ASP A 60 0.45 16.06 -5.75
CA ASP A 60 1.03 15.16 -4.73
C ASP A 60 0.03 14.12 -4.15
N HIS A 61 -1.13 13.92 -4.80
CA HIS A 61 -2.25 13.07 -4.44
C HIS A 61 -2.75 12.24 -5.66
N GLN A 62 -2.16 11.06 -5.84
CA GLN A 62 -2.75 9.75 -6.21
C GLN A 62 -3.92 9.65 -7.20
N ARG A 63 -3.72 8.85 -8.27
CA ARG A 63 -4.69 7.90 -8.85
C ARG A 63 -3.87 6.71 -9.40
N TRP A 64 -4.19 5.40 -9.32
CA TRP A 64 -5.43 4.59 -9.29
C TRP A 64 -5.02 3.07 -9.03
N PRO A 65 -5.88 1.98 -9.06
CA PRO A 65 -7.12 1.91 -9.79
C PRO A 65 -8.43 1.37 -9.16
N ASP A 66 -9.46 2.19 -9.38
CA ASP A 66 -10.90 1.92 -9.48
C ASP A 66 -11.77 1.87 -8.22
N ALA A 67 -13.03 2.31 -8.38
CA ALA A 67 -14.10 2.29 -7.39
C ALA A 67 -14.40 0.89 -6.82
N ALA A 68 -13.71 -0.17 -7.27
CA ALA A 68 -13.70 -1.53 -6.75
C ALA A 68 -12.47 -1.82 -5.88
N ARG A 69 -11.35 -1.09 -6.03
CA ARG A 69 -10.10 -1.35 -5.29
C ARG A 69 -9.54 -0.17 -4.50
N GLY A 70 -10.17 1.00 -4.48
CA GLY A 70 -9.75 2.12 -3.61
C GLY A 70 -8.43 2.78 -4.02
N PRO A 71 -8.07 3.93 -3.40
CA PRO A 71 -6.83 4.64 -3.74
C PRO A 71 -5.60 3.92 -3.17
N TRP A 72 -4.55 3.79 -3.99
CA TRP A 72 -3.22 3.42 -3.53
C TRP A 72 -2.50 4.68 -3.10
N HIS A 73 -1.75 4.61 -1.99
CA HIS A 73 -0.98 5.75 -1.55
C HIS A 73 0.46 5.76 -2.04
N THR A 74 0.91 6.92 -2.52
CA THR A 74 2.26 7.13 -3.05
C THR A 74 2.88 8.42 -2.51
N GLU A 75 4.20 8.49 -2.59
CA GLU A 75 5.04 9.66 -2.30
C GLU A 75 5.98 9.88 -3.48
N VAL A 76 6.10 11.13 -3.96
CA VAL A 76 7.08 11.47 -5.00
C VAL A 76 8.48 11.49 -4.37
N VAL A 77 9.35 10.57 -4.80
CA VAL A 77 10.73 10.45 -4.31
C VAL A 77 11.76 11.02 -5.26
N ALA A 78 11.40 11.19 -6.54
CA ALA A 78 12.23 11.91 -7.50
C ALA A 78 11.38 12.54 -8.61
N ARG A 79 11.85 13.65 -9.16
CA ARG A 79 11.29 14.29 -10.36
C ARG A 79 12.43 14.61 -11.32
N GLY A 80 12.12 14.60 -12.60
CA GLY A 80 13.05 15.06 -13.61
C GLY A 80 12.35 15.43 -14.90
N ARG A 81 13.16 15.84 -15.87
CA ARG A 81 12.71 16.01 -17.25
C ARG A 81 13.53 15.07 -18.11
N TYR A 82 12.84 14.30 -18.93
CA TYR A 82 13.51 13.53 -19.96
C TYR A 82 13.74 14.44 -21.16
N HIS A 83 14.93 14.36 -21.73
CA HIS A 83 15.24 14.93 -23.04
C HIS A 83 15.59 13.75 -23.94
N ALA A 84 14.77 13.46 -24.94
CA ALA A 84 15.10 12.46 -25.97
C ALA A 84 15.85 13.16 -27.11
N PRO A 85 17.09 12.77 -27.41
CA PRO A 85 17.67 13.06 -28.71
C PRO A 85 17.35 11.96 -29.75
N ARG A 86 16.72 10.84 -29.35
CA ARG A 86 16.51 9.70 -30.25
C ARG A 86 15.18 9.01 -30.01
N ALA A 87 14.21 9.37 -30.82
CA ALA A 87 13.23 8.39 -31.26
C ALA A 87 13.47 8.16 -32.76
N GLU A 88 14.29 7.16 -33.02
CA GLU A 88 14.09 6.22 -34.12
C GLU A 88 14.08 4.88 -33.35
N VAL A 89 13.08 4.03 -33.46
CA VAL A 89 12.88 3.21 -34.65
C VAL A 89 11.40 2.84 -34.80
N ALA A 90 10.75 3.34 -35.85
CA ALA A 90 9.73 2.59 -36.58
C ALA A 90 10.35 2.25 -37.93
N PHE A 91 10.34 0.98 -38.33
CA PHE A 91 10.93 0.56 -39.60
C PHE A 91 10.23 1.30 -40.75
N GLY A 92 10.90 2.31 -41.32
CA GLY A 92 10.45 3.07 -42.50
C GLY A 92 9.77 4.43 -42.25
N ALA A 93 9.73 4.98 -41.04
CA ALA A 93 9.16 6.33 -40.80
C ALA A 93 10.22 7.45 -40.88
N ALA A 94 9.87 8.60 -41.46
CA ALA A 94 10.80 9.71 -41.68
C ALA A 94 11.10 10.51 -40.37
N PRO A 95 12.35 10.98 -40.15
CA PRO A 95 12.88 11.30 -38.80
C PRO A 95 12.53 12.68 -38.22
N ALA A 96 11.56 13.41 -38.76
CA ALA A 96 11.42 14.85 -38.47
C ALA A 96 10.43 15.23 -37.34
N ALA A 97 9.68 14.28 -36.77
CA ALA A 97 8.56 14.58 -35.86
C ALA A 97 8.77 14.21 -34.38
N LEU A 98 10.01 13.87 -33.99
CA LEU A 98 10.29 13.35 -32.64
C LEU A 98 11.26 14.19 -31.81
N VAL A 99 11.67 15.34 -32.33
CA VAL A 99 12.60 16.25 -31.65
C VAL A 99 11.81 17.48 -31.23
N ASP A 100 11.44 17.54 -29.94
CA ASP A 100 11.25 18.76 -29.12
C ASP A 100 10.46 18.52 -27.82
N HIS A 101 9.81 17.35 -27.66
CA HIS A 101 8.96 17.10 -26.49
C HIS A 101 9.55 16.08 -25.53
N GLY A 102 10.63 16.51 -24.88
CA GLY A 102 10.96 16.01 -23.57
C GLY A 102 9.84 16.32 -22.57
N GLY A 103 9.42 15.30 -21.82
CA GLY A 103 8.35 15.40 -20.85
C GLY A 103 8.88 15.30 -19.42
N PRO A 104 8.21 15.92 -18.45
CA PRO A 104 8.53 15.65 -17.06
C PRO A 104 8.16 14.23 -16.67
N TRP A 105 8.94 13.67 -15.76
CA TRP A 105 8.67 12.39 -15.13
C TRP A 105 8.76 12.56 -13.62
N GLU A 106 8.05 11.69 -12.92
CA GLU A 106 8.18 11.55 -11.49
C GLU A 106 8.25 10.07 -11.14
N LEU A 107 9.06 9.80 -10.15
CA LEU A 107 9.21 8.50 -9.54
C LEU A 107 8.51 8.56 -8.19
N GLN A 108 7.53 7.70 -8.04
CA GLN A 108 6.71 7.62 -6.86
C GLN A 108 7.01 6.33 -6.12
N ARG A 109 7.26 6.40 -4.81
CA ARG A 109 7.30 5.23 -3.94
C ARG A 109 5.90 4.93 -3.46
N PHE A 110 5.50 3.66 -3.49
CA PHE A 110 4.23 3.22 -2.92
C PHE A 110 4.34 3.15 -1.41
N ASP A 111 3.34 3.71 -0.72
CA ASP A 111 3.10 3.36 0.67
C ASP A 111 2.67 1.89 0.73
N PRO A 112 3.21 1.11 1.67
CA PRO A 112 2.81 -0.29 1.84
C PRO A 112 1.32 -0.50 2.11
N SER A 113 0.55 0.54 2.49
CA SER A 113 -0.90 0.40 2.72
C SER A 113 -1.69 0.08 1.46
N ILE A 114 -2.68 -0.79 1.65
CA ILE A 114 -3.62 -1.20 0.61
C ILE A 114 -5.02 -0.90 1.11
N PHE A 115 -5.72 0.00 0.43
CA PHE A 115 -7.16 0.22 0.62
C PHE A 115 -7.93 -0.56 -0.44
N ARG A 116 -9.17 -0.95 -0.15
CA ARG A 116 -10.09 -1.62 -1.09
C ARG A 116 -11.42 -0.91 -1.03
N ALA A 117 -12.14 -0.83 -2.14
CA ALA A 117 -13.28 0.09 -2.24
C ALA A 117 -14.47 -0.22 -1.32
N HIS A 118 -14.54 -1.43 -0.77
CA HIS A 118 -15.62 -1.81 0.14
C HIS A 118 -15.34 -1.45 1.60
N GLY A 119 -14.20 -0.82 1.89
CA GLY A 119 -13.74 -0.46 3.24
C GLY A 119 -12.73 -1.46 3.83
N ALA A 120 -12.38 -2.52 3.10
CA ALA A 120 -11.34 -3.46 3.51
C ALA A 120 -9.97 -2.81 3.29
N TRP A 121 -9.01 -3.13 4.15
CA TRP A 121 -7.68 -2.53 4.08
C TRP A 121 -6.62 -3.48 4.64
N SER A 122 -5.35 -3.21 4.31
CA SER A 122 -4.19 -3.89 4.87
C SER A 122 -3.06 -2.88 5.07
N LEU A 123 -2.54 -2.82 6.29
CA LEU A 123 -1.40 -2.02 6.71
C LEU A 123 -0.23 -2.94 7.02
N TYR A 124 0.97 -2.52 6.62
CA TYR A 124 2.21 -3.28 6.71
C TYR A 124 3.27 -2.45 7.45
N PRO A 125 4.34 -3.08 7.97
CA PRO A 125 5.42 -2.35 8.62
C PRO A 125 5.97 -1.23 7.72
N GLY A 126 6.10 -0.03 8.28
CA GLY A 126 6.55 1.16 7.56
C GLY A 126 5.45 1.91 6.78
N SER A 127 4.17 1.52 6.90
CA SER A 127 3.07 2.35 6.38
C SER A 127 2.97 3.66 7.14
N ARG A 128 2.77 4.78 6.42
CA ARG A 128 2.61 6.11 7.00
C ARG A 128 1.34 6.28 7.85
N PHE A 129 0.34 5.42 7.64
CA PHE A 129 -0.93 5.45 8.37
C PHE A 129 -0.88 4.66 9.67
N LEU A 130 0.31 4.23 10.09
CA LEU A 130 0.50 3.38 11.24
C LEU A 130 1.70 3.86 12.04
N SER A 131 1.44 4.21 13.29
CA SER A 131 2.46 4.35 14.32
C SER A 131 2.63 3.00 15.03
N ALA A 132 3.87 2.58 15.24
CA ALA A 132 4.20 1.36 15.96
C ALA A 132 5.22 1.68 17.06
N ASP A 133 5.01 1.13 18.25
CA ASP A 133 5.95 1.20 19.35
C ASP A 133 6.12 -0.17 20.01
N ALA A 134 6.90 -0.23 21.09
CA ALA A 134 7.14 -1.49 21.80
C ALA A 134 5.87 -2.09 22.43
N GLY A 135 4.84 -1.28 22.69
CA GLY A 135 3.59 -1.66 23.34
C GLY A 135 2.41 -1.87 22.39
N GLY A 136 2.53 -1.55 21.10
CA GLY A 136 1.44 -1.75 20.16
C GLY A 136 1.54 -1.03 18.82
N LEU A 137 0.38 -0.96 18.17
CA LEU A 137 0.12 -0.28 16.91
C LEU A 137 -1.04 0.70 17.07
N ALA A 138 -0.95 1.85 16.42
CA ALA A 138 -2.04 2.80 16.28
C ALA A 138 -2.11 3.29 14.83
N SER A 139 -3.28 3.17 14.22
CA SER A 139 -3.51 3.73 12.89
C SER A 139 -3.93 5.20 12.95
N ASP A 140 -3.71 5.91 11.85
CA ASP A 140 -4.42 7.16 11.59
C ASP A 140 -5.94 6.93 11.56
N ALA A 141 -6.69 8.03 11.53
CA ALA A 141 -8.14 7.95 11.43
C ALA A 141 -8.54 7.37 10.05
N LEU A 142 -9.05 6.14 10.04
CA LEU A 142 -9.45 5.44 8.83
C LEU A 142 -10.97 5.47 8.68
N ALA A 143 -11.45 5.80 7.48
CA ALA A 143 -12.85 5.64 7.14
C ALA A 143 -13.18 4.14 7.02
N MET A 144 -13.73 3.56 8.10
CA MET A 144 -13.99 2.14 8.20
C MET A 144 -15.47 1.86 8.04
N ARG A 145 -15.82 0.87 7.23
CA ARG A 145 -17.19 0.34 7.15
C ARG A 145 -17.19 -1.08 7.69
N TRP A 146 -17.73 -1.24 8.89
CA TRP A 146 -17.93 -2.54 9.49
C TRP A 146 -19.10 -3.25 8.82
N GLN A 147 -18.83 -4.30 8.03
CA GLN A 147 -19.85 -5.13 7.40
C GLN A 147 -20.14 -6.38 8.26
N PRO A 148 -21.29 -7.05 8.10
CA PRO A 148 -21.49 -8.37 8.69
C PRO A 148 -20.33 -9.30 8.31
N GLY A 149 -19.75 -9.99 9.30
CA GLY A 149 -18.58 -10.85 9.09
C GLY A 149 -17.25 -10.11 8.94
N ALA A 150 -17.22 -8.78 9.13
CA ALA A 150 -15.96 -8.07 9.25
C ALA A 150 -15.15 -8.58 10.44
N ARG A 151 -13.83 -8.59 10.28
CA ARG A 151 -12.86 -8.94 11.29
C ARG A 151 -11.60 -8.12 11.10
N LEU A 152 -11.04 -7.69 12.22
CA LEU A 152 -9.69 -7.16 12.30
C LEU A 152 -8.74 -8.34 12.45
N GLU A 153 -7.72 -8.42 11.62
CA GLU A 153 -6.71 -9.49 11.63
C GLU A 153 -5.32 -8.89 11.84
N LEU A 154 -4.59 -9.40 12.83
CA LEU A 154 -3.16 -9.16 13.01
C LEU A 154 -2.40 -10.46 12.71
N HIS A 155 -1.52 -10.39 11.72
CA HIS A 155 -0.63 -11.48 11.29
C HIS A 155 0.78 -11.21 11.77
N GLY A 156 1.49 -12.24 12.25
CA GLY A 156 2.85 -12.11 12.77
C GLY A 156 3.33 -13.37 13.49
N ASP A 157 4.43 -13.23 14.22
CA ASP A 157 5.02 -14.29 15.05
C ASP A 157 5.16 -13.84 16.50
N GLY A 158 5.25 -14.81 17.41
CA GLY A 158 5.50 -14.55 18.84
C GLY A 158 4.24 -14.18 19.65
N PHE A 159 3.04 -14.25 19.07
CA PHE A 159 1.80 -13.89 19.78
C PHE A 159 1.41 -14.88 20.89
N ALA A 160 1.93 -16.11 20.90
CA ALA A 160 1.57 -17.13 21.89
C ALA A 160 1.93 -16.73 23.33
N ARG A 161 2.92 -15.85 23.52
CA ARG A 161 3.38 -15.36 24.84
C ARG A 161 2.93 -13.93 25.12
N CYS A 162 1.95 -13.44 24.37
CA CYS A 162 1.47 -12.07 24.43
C CYS A 162 0.00 -12.04 24.81
N GLU A 163 -0.34 -11.12 25.72
CA GLU A 163 -1.71 -10.62 25.80
C GLU A 163 -1.86 -9.55 24.73
N ILE A 164 -2.79 -9.73 23.78
CA ILE A 164 -3.00 -8.78 22.67
C ILE A 164 -4.46 -8.36 22.65
N THR A 165 -4.70 -7.05 22.72
CA THR A 165 -6.03 -6.45 22.69
C THR A 165 -6.13 -5.50 21.51
N ALA A 166 -7.35 -5.31 21.01
CA ALA A 166 -7.63 -4.37 19.94
C ALA A 166 -8.84 -3.51 20.30
N SER A 167 -8.82 -2.24 19.86
CA SER A 167 -9.89 -1.29 20.08
C SER A 167 -10.04 -0.33 18.90
N LEU A 168 -11.23 0.22 18.75
CA LEU A 168 -11.52 1.34 17.87
C LEU A 168 -11.65 2.61 18.71
N GLU A 169 -10.93 3.66 18.36
CA GLU A 169 -11.02 4.96 19.04
C GLU A 169 -11.73 5.97 18.15
N ARG A 170 -12.78 6.60 18.69
CA ARG A 170 -13.57 7.64 18.03
C ARG A 170 -13.90 8.74 19.02
N GLY A 171 -13.53 9.99 18.69
CA GLY A 171 -13.88 11.16 19.51
C GLY A 171 -13.46 11.04 20.98
N GLY A 172 -12.31 10.40 21.24
CA GLY A 172 -11.79 10.14 22.59
C GLY A 172 -12.41 8.95 23.33
N ARG A 173 -13.37 8.23 22.74
CA ARG A 173 -13.94 6.99 23.29
C ARG A 173 -13.31 5.78 22.62
N ALA A 174 -12.84 4.83 23.42
CA ALA A 174 -12.33 3.54 22.96
C ALA A 174 -13.42 2.47 23.07
N LEU A 175 -13.71 1.80 21.97
CA LEU A 175 -14.53 0.61 21.89
C LEU A 175 -13.61 -0.62 21.79
N ALA A 176 -13.61 -1.46 22.82
CA ALA A 176 -12.86 -2.71 22.80
C ALA A 176 -13.47 -3.68 21.78
N LEU A 177 -12.63 -4.32 20.97
CA LEU A 177 -13.05 -5.36 20.04
C LEU A 177 -13.05 -6.73 20.73
N THR A 178 -14.00 -7.57 20.35
CA THR A 178 -14.18 -8.92 20.87
C THR A 178 -13.18 -9.87 20.21
N PRO A 179 -12.30 -10.56 20.97
CA PRO A 179 -11.40 -11.54 20.41
C PRO A 179 -12.15 -12.71 19.75
N MET A 180 -11.61 -13.22 18.65
CA MET A 180 -12.12 -14.40 17.95
C MET A 180 -11.10 -15.55 18.03
N ALA A 181 -11.60 -16.78 18.04
CA ALA A 181 -10.76 -17.97 17.95
C ALA A 181 -9.93 -17.92 16.65
N SER A 182 -8.63 -18.16 16.77
CA SER A 182 -7.70 -18.17 15.64
C SER A 182 -7.14 -19.57 15.44
N ALA A 183 -7.04 -20.01 14.18
CA ALA A 183 -6.56 -21.36 13.85
C ALA A 183 -5.03 -21.52 13.97
N SER A 184 -4.31 -20.43 14.25
CA SER A 184 -2.85 -20.39 14.31
C SER A 184 -2.37 -19.37 15.33
N ASP A 185 -1.24 -19.66 15.96
CA ASP A 185 -0.53 -18.73 16.84
C ASP A 185 0.03 -17.51 16.10
N GLN A 186 0.08 -17.56 14.76
CA GLN A 186 0.53 -16.45 13.92
C GLN A 186 -0.58 -15.46 13.57
N LEU A 187 -1.79 -15.71 14.05
CA LEU A 187 -2.97 -14.92 13.74
C LEU A 187 -3.71 -14.54 15.02
N ARG A 188 -4.08 -13.28 15.12
CA ARG A 188 -5.06 -12.78 16.08
C ARG A 188 -6.18 -12.10 15.33
N MET A 189 -7.41 -12.40 15.73
CA MET A 189 -8.61 -11.87 15.10
C MET A 189 -9.52 -11.24 16.14
N TRP A 190 -10.17 -10.15 15.76
CA TRP A 190 -11.19 -9.50 16.57
C TRP A 190 -12.39 -9.10 15.74
N THR A 191 -13.54 -9.00 16.40
CA THR A 191 -14.77 -8.50 15.82
C THR A 191 -15.43 -7.40 16.66
N LEU A 192 -16.39 -6.67 16.09
CA LEU A 192 -17.19 -5.72 16.86
C LEU A 192 -17.99 -6.48 17.93
N PRO A 193 -18.16 -5.87 19.11
CA PRO A 193 -19.13 -6.34 20.09
C PRO A 193 -20.53 -6.49 19.48
N ALA A 194 -21.26 -7.51 19.90
CA ALA A 194 -22.64 -7.70 19.47
C ALA A 194 -23.49 -6.46 19.83
N GLY A 195 -24.26 -5.96 18.86
CA GLY A 195 -25.11 -4.76 19.03
C GLY A 195 -24.47 -3.45 18.59
N GLU A 196 -23.16 -3.42 18.33
CA GLU A 196 -22.50 -2.28 17.68
C GLU A 196 -22.78 -2.33 16.17
N GLY A 197 -23.53 -1.33 15.68
CA GLY A 197 -24.06 -1.34 14.32
C GLY A 197 -23.02 -1.11 13.22
N ALA A 198 -23.31 -1.63 12.02
CA ALA A 198 -22.56 -1.40 10.80
C ALA A 198 -22.68 0.06 10.33
N ARG A 199 -21.80 0.95 10.78
CA ARG A 199 -21.70 2.32 10.25
C ARG A 199 -20.33 2.56 9.64
N ALA A 200 -20.32 3.37 8.58
CA ALA A 200 -19.10 3.93 8.03
C ALA A 200 -18.63 5.02 9.01
N GLU A 201 -17.66 4.68 9.86
CA GLU A 201 -17.18 5.58 10.90
C GLU A 201 -15.67 5.77 10.77
N VAL A 202 -15.25 7.03 10.82
CA VAL A 202 -13.84 7.39 10.88
C VAL A 202 -13.35 7.09 12.30
N SER A 203 -12.47 6.10 12.45
CA SER A 203 -11.91 5.73 13.75
C SER A 203 -10.45 5.33 13.62
N THR A 204 -9.70 5.47 14.72
CA THR A 204 -8.34 4.95 14.85
C THR A 204 -8.42 3.51 15.37
N VAL A 205 -7.83 2.56 14.65
CA VAL A 205 -7.57 1.23 15.19
C VAL A 205 -6.35 1.28 16.09
N ARG A 206 -6.47 0.76 17.31
CA ARG A 206 -5.33 0.49 18.19
C ARG A 206 -5.25 -1.00 18.50
N VAL A 207 -4.03 -1.52 18.45
CA VAL A 207 -3.70 -2.86 18.92
C VAL A 207 -2.65 -2.68 20.00
N ARG A 208 -2.89 -3.21 21.19
CA ARG A 208 -1.92 -3.18 22.29
C ARG A 208 -1.50 -4.59 22.62
N TRP A 209 -0.23 -4.76 22.96
CA TRP A 209 0.27 -6.03 23.44
C TRP A 209 1.11 -5.88 24.70
N ARG A 210 1.04 -6.90 25.55
CA ARG A 210 1.91 -7.06 26.71
C ARG A 210 2.61 -8.40 26.59
N CYS A 211 3.91 -8.35 26.35
CA CYS A 211 4.74 -9.52 26.06
C CYS A 211 6.11 -9.39 26.72
N PRO A 212 6.82 -10.50 26.99
CA PRO A 212 8.22 -10.46 27.40
C PRO A 212 9.15 -9.85 26.33
N ALA A 213 8.80 -10.00 25.05
CA ALA A 213 9.47 -9.39 23.92
C ALA A 213 8.42 -8.93 22.88
N PRO A 214 8.61 -7.80 22.18
CA PRO A 214 7.67 -7.33 21.17
C PRO A 214 7.45 -8.38 20.08
N PRO A 215 6.20 -8.65 19.67
CA PRO A 215 5.93 -9.62 18.64
C PRO A 215 6.37 -9.08 17.26
N GLN A 216 6.75 -10.00 16.38
CA GLN A 216 7.10 -9.65 15.00
C GLN A 216 5.83 -9.64 14.15
N TRP A 217 5.14 -8.50 14.14
CA TRP A 217 3.97 -8.34 13.29
C TRP A 217 4.36 -8.13 11.83
N ARG A 218 3.49 -8.58 10.92
CA ARG A 218 3.71 -8.55 9.46
C ARG A 218 2.60 -7.85 8.71
N ARG A 219 1.35 -7.92 9.20
CA ARG A 219 0.19 -7.27 8.58
C ARG A 219 -0.90 -7.02 9.60
N LEU A 220 -1.48 -5.83 9.58
CA LEU A 220 -2.75 -5.50 10.23
C LEU A 220 -3.79 -5.28 9.12
N SER A 221 -4.96 -5.92 9.17
CA SER A 221 -5.95 -5.79 8.10
C SER A 221 -7.38 -5.87 8.59
N MET A 222 -8.29 -5.17 7.92
CA MET A 222 -9.73 -5.39 8.06
C MET A 222 -10.27 -6.13 6.85
N ARG A 223 -10.92 -7.27 7.08
CA ARG A 223 -11.43 -8.19 6.05
C ARG A 223 -12.82 -8.71 6.42
N TRP A 224 -13.57 -9.16 5.42
CA TRP A 224 -14.78 -9.97 5.58
C TRP A 224 -14.84 -10.96 4.43
N GLU A 225 -15.44 -12.10 4.69
CA GLU A 225 -15.76 -13.07 3.65
C GLU A 225 -16.93 -12.54 2.81
N ARG A 226 -16.88 -12.79 1.49
CA ARG A 226 -17.98 -12.49 0.58
C ARG A 226 -19.03 -13.58 0.65
#